data_AF-A0A833DBG3-F1
#
_entry.id   AF-A0A833DBG3-F1
#
_cell.length_a   1.000
_cell.length_b   1.000
_cell.length_c   1.000
_cell.angle_alpha   90.00
_cell.angle_beta   90.00
_cell.angle_gamma   90.00
#
_symmetry.space_group_name_H-M   'P 1'
#
loop_
_entity.id
_entity.type
_entity.pdbx_description
1 polymer ?
#
loop_
_entity_poly.entity_id
_entity_poly.type
_entity_poly.pdbx_seq_one_letter_code
_entity_poly.pdbx_strand_id
1 'polypeptide(L)' 'MGFRDNRQSKRMLEKMGLNLEEMPNVDEVVIKTKEKDLIIKTPQ' A
#
# COMPACT_ATOMS: atom_id res chain seq x y z
N MET A 1 22.58 -12.65 -1.09
CA MET A 1 22.22 -11.87 -2.29
C MET A 1 20.70 -11.71 -2.26
N GLY A 2 20.14 -10.49 -2.14
CA GLY A 2 18.66 -10.37 -2.16
C GLY A 2 18.00 -9.05 -1.70
N PHE A 3 18.68 -8.13 -0.99
CA PHE A 3 18.02 -6.92 -0.45
C PHE A 3 18.21 -5.63 -1.28
N ARG A 4 18.67 -5.72 -2.54
CA ARG A 4 18.93 -4.55 -3.40
C ARG A 4 17.83 -4.21 -4.40
N ASP A 5 16.92 -5.13 -4.72
CA ASP A 5 15.85 -4.88 -5.70
C ASP A 5 14.70 -4.01 -5.15
N ASN A 6 14.41 -4.09 -3.85
CA ASN A 6 13.22 -3.43 -3.29
C ASN A 6 13.33 -1.88 -3.26
N ARG A 7 14.55 -1.32 -3.33
CA ARG A 7 14.76 0.15 -3.31
C ARG A 7 14.45 0.82 -4.65
N GLN A 8 14.70 0.14 -5.77
CA GLN A 8 14.40 0.67 -7.10
C GLN A 8 12.89 0.69 -7.33
N SER A 9 12.21 -0.41 -6.98
CA SER A 9 10.75 -0.50 -7.04
C SER A 9 10.09 0.54 -6.13
N LYS A 10 10.56 0.72 -4.89
CA LYS A 10 10.06 1.78 -3.99
C LYS A 10 10.15 3.18 -4.62
N ARG A 11 11.29 3.54 -5.19
CA ARG A 11 11.50 4.84 -5.85
C ARG A 11 10.63 5.02 -7.11
N MET A 12 10.40 3.95 -7.86
CA MET A 12 9.51 4.00 -9.02
C MET A 12 8.06 4.26 -8.60
N LEU A 13 7.61 3.62 -7.52
CA LEU A 13 6.26 3.81 -6.97
C LEU A 13 6.09 5.21 -6.36
N GLU A 14 7.09 5.72 -5.63
CA GLU A 14 7.12 7.11 -5.12
C GLU A 14 7.00 8.12 -6.28
N LYS A 15 7.70 7.90 -7.41
CA LYS A 15 7.60 8.75 -8.60
C LYS A 15 6.23 8.72 -9.28
N MET A 16 5.48 7.63 -9.11
CA MET A 16 4.09 7.52 -9.55
C MET A 16 3.10 8.17 -8.57
N GLY A 17 3.59 8.78 -7.48
CA GLY A 17 2.76 9.42 -6.46
C GLY A 17 2.14 8.44 -5.46
N LEU A 18 2.62 7.20 -5.41
CA LEU A 18 2.16 6.20 -4.46
C LEU A 18 2.94 6.37 -3.16
N ASN A 19 2.26 6.78 -2.09
CA ASN A 19 2.86 6.82 -0.77
C ASN A 19 2.94 5.38 -0.21
N LEU A 20 4.16 4.90 0.01
CA LEU A 20 4.46 3.59 0.58
C LEU A 20 4.84 3.68 2.06
N GLU A 21 4.58 4.82 2.68
CA GLU A 21 4.65 4.95 4.13
C GLU A 21 3.60 4.03 4.77
N GLU A 22 4.02 3.31 5.80
CA GLU A 22 3.08 2.66 6.70
C GLU A 22 2.14 3.74 7.25
N MET A 23 0.85 3.46 7.24
CA MET A 23 -0.16 4.34 7.83
C MET A 23 -0.45 3.84 9.24
N PRO A 24 0.23 4.37 10.28
CA PRO A 24 -0.01 3.92 11.64
C PRO A 24 -1.42 4.31 12.09
N ASN A 25 -2.06 3.46 12.90
CA ASN A 25 -3.39 3.67 13.48
C ASN A 25 -4.55 3.68 12.47
N VAL A 26 -4.47 2.89 11.40
CA VAL A 26 -5.62 2.67 10.52
C VAL A 26 -6.52 1.59 11.12
N ASP A 27 -7.77 1.93 11.42
CA ASP A 27 -8.75 0.98 11.95
C ASP A 27 -9.43 0.16 10.84
N GLU A 28 -9.67 0.75 9.67
CA GLU A 28 -10.37 0.10 8.56
C GLU A 28 -9.90 0.63 7.20
N VAL A 29 -9.76 -0.28 6.23
CA VAL A 29 -9.50 0.03 4.81
C VAL A 29 -10.69 -0.43 3.97
N VAL A 30 -11.23 0.47 3.16
CA VAL A 30 -12.31 0.19 2.21
C VAL A 30 -11.82 0.37 0.78
N ILE A 31 -11.71 -0.73 0.04
CA ILE A 31 -11.34 -0.72 -1.37
C ILE A 31 -12.61 -0.81 -2.21
N LYS A 32 -12.96 0.28 -2.89
CA LYS A 32 -14.13 0.34 -3.77
C LYS A 32 -13.77 -0.23 -5.13
N THR A 33 -14.47 -1.27 -5.55
CA THR A 33 -14.41 -1.80 -6.92
C THR A 33 -15.73 -1.53 -7.65
N LYS A 34 -15.77 -1.74 -8.97
CA LYS A 34 -17.00 -1.53 -9.75
C LYS A 34 -18.16 -2.41 -9.31
N GLU A 35 -17.84 -3.60 -8.79
CA GLU A 35 -18.83 -4.63 -8.48
C GLU A 35 -19.16 -4.70 -6.98
N LYS A 36 -18.18 -4.39 -6.12
CA LYS A 36 -18.33 -4.47 -4.67
C LYS A 36 -17.25 -3.70 -3.90
N ASP A 37 -17.52 -3.47 -2.62
CA ASP A 37 -16.55 -2.92 -1.69
C ASP A 37 -15.85 -4.08 -0.94
N LEU A 38 -14.52 -4.01 -0.84
CA LEU A 38 -13.72 -4.89 0.00
C LEU A 38 -13.37 -4.14 1.29
N ILE A 39 -13.82 -4.66 2.42
CA ILE A 39 -13.63 -4.04 3.74
C ILE A 39 -12.63 -4.86 4.53
N ILE A 40 -11.51 -4.26 4.91
CA ILE A 40 -10.45 -4.87 5.72
C ILE A 40 -10.41 -4.12 7.06
N LYS A 41 -10.82 -4.79 8.13
CA LYS A 41 -10.75 -4.25 9.50
C LYS A 41 -9.40 -4.60 10.12
N THR A 42 -8.83 -3.69 10.88
CA THR A 42 -7.52 -3.80 11.56
C THR A 42 -6.37 -4.20 10.62
N PRO A 43 -6.03 -3.38 9.60
CA PRO A 43 -4.80 -3.58 8.84
C PRO A 43 -3.57 -3.48 9.77
N GLN A 44 -2.66 -4.46 9.68
CA GLN A 44 -1.38 -4.47 10.40
C GLN A 44 -0.39 -3.51 9.74
#